data_AF-A0A971XQW0-F1
#
_entry.id   AF-A0A971XQW0-F1
#
_cell.length_a   1.000
_cell.length_b   1.000
_cell.length_c   1.000
_cell.angle_alpha   90.00
_cell.angle_beta   90.00
_cell.angle_gamma   90.00
#
_symmetry.space_group_name_H-M   'P 1'
#
loop_
_entity.id
_entity.type
_entity.pdbx_description
1 polymer ?
#
loop_
_entity_poly.entity_id
_entity_poly.type
_entity_poly.pdbx_seq_one_letter_code
_entity_poly.pdbx_strand_id
1 'polypeptide(L)'
;MLTGSAMAAPWETKLYNPKPDPDDVILPMPCDGFMVFRKVSVPISGPLEDYPVQLGQSNTGWDFVEHSRPGFVAGSFTDGKNARYYLLAKYEMTQAQYAALSGEKCPAEPPKGVKVLEPKTKISWLEAMQAANKYNLWLLEQQPKALPHEDGKPGFLRLPTETEWEFAARGGLKVGPAEFNELRYPMDSLSRHEWFAGSQSSNGKVQLVGRLEPNPLGLHDMLGNVSEIMLDSFRLNKLDRLHAQAGGYVVRGGNYQTKESDIRTSQRREEDFYSTSGTKPGETRRATTGVRLALVSSTLTSRERTKAIEAQWAQLGQDDSGKRDPKNKEQSALKKLDEMASSTEDKKLREQLQNLERDLRATNQQNEENRNLAIRGNLELGAFLCTKLADDGKFLNLLTSIYENTCDPSISLDAEASKACERRKSSLDENRARVDKLAAYYANNLAQNQALYDITQLEKQVPVKQTELESSPQRRNLIPFLQTFWSHQQAYIQTGRISKDTWLDTCQALAPKTR
;
A
#
# COMPACT_ATOMS: atom_id res chain seq x y z
N MET A 1 -13.00 57.49 1.20
CA MET A 1 -11.61 56.96 1.24
C MET A 1 -11.71 55.46 1.43
N LEU A 2 -11.49 54.69 0.35
CA LEU A 2 -11.44 53.23 0.38
C LEU A 2 -10.02 52.84 0.81
N THR A 3 -9.84 52.39 2.05
CA THR A 3 -8.60 51.76 2.50
C THR A 3 -8.51 50.38 1.87
N GLY A 4 -7.80 50.27 0.75
CA GLY A 4 -7.42 49.00 0.16
C GLY A 4 -6.53 48.24 1.13
N SER A 5 -7.08 47.18 1.73
CA SER A 5 -6.27 46.20 2.46
C SER A 5 -5.40 45.48 1.42
N ALA A 6 -4.10 45.75 1.42
CA ALA A 6 -3.16 44.98 0.62
C ALA A 6 -3.29 43.50 1.03
N MET A 7 -3.78 42.65 0.13
CA MET A 7 -3.76 41.20 0.34
C MET A 7 -2.28 40.78 0.38
N ALA A 8 -1.91 39.99 1.39
CA ALA A 8 -0.56 39.46 1.51
C ALA A 8 -0.25 38.55 0.29
N ALA A 9 1.02 38.46 -0.10
CA ALA A 9 1.43 37.60 -1.20
C ALA A 9 1.47 36.12 -0.76
N PRO A 10 1.16 35.16 -1.65
CA PRO A 10 1.29 33.73 -1.37
C PRO A 10 2.69 33.32 -0.94
N TRP A 11 2.78 32.27 -0.13
CA TRP A 11 4.08 31.72 0.28
C TRP A 11 4.85 31.21 -0.93
N GLU A 12 6.17 31.46 -0.97
CA GLU A 12 7.03 30.87 -1.99
C GLU A 12 7.06 29.34 -1.87
N THR A 13 7.03 28.62 -2.99
CA THR A 13 6.95 27.14 -3.01
C THR A 13 8.00 26.45 -2.14
N LYS A 14 9.25 26.94 -2.13
CA LYS A 14 10.33 26.38 -1.32
C LYS A 14 10.09 26.42 0.20
N LEU A 15 9.10 27.20 0.66
CA LEU A 15 8.77 27.39 2.07
C LEU A 15 7.66 26.46 2.56
N TYR A 16 6.98 25.73 1.67
CA TYR A 16 6.00 24.70 2.03
C TYR A 16 6.19 23.38 1.26
N ASN A 17 6.93 23.40 0.15
CA ASN A 17 7.28 22.24 -0.68
C ASN A 17 8.76 22.30 -1.11
N PRO A 18 9.71 22.05 -0.19
CA PRO A 18 11.14 22.12 -0.49
C PRO A 18 11.63 21.06 -1.50
N LYS A 19 10.87 19.99 -1.73
CA LYS A 19 11.17 18.93 -2.70
C LYS A 19 9.94 18.65 -3.59
N PRO A 20 9.57 19.52 -4.54
CA PRO A 20 8.38 19.34 -5.35
C PRO A 20 8.38 18.04 -6.15
N ASP A 21 7.23 17.40 -6.26
CA ASP A 21 7.00 16.19 -7.05
C ASP A 21 5.74 16.37 -7.93
N PRO A 22 5.71 15.86 -9.18
CA PRO A 22 4.58 16.05 -10.10
C PRO A 22 3.22 15.59 -9.57
N ASP A 23 3.20 14.58 -8.71
CA ASP A 23 1.95 14.00 -8.16
C ASP A 23 1.51 14.66 -6.84
N ASP A 24 2.11 15.81 -6.47
CA ASP A 24 1.80 16.53 -5.24
C ASP A 24 0.37 17.08 -5.25
N VAL A 25 -0.40 16.78 -4.20
CA VAL A 25 -1.71 17.39 -3.96
C VAL A 25 -1.52 18.56 -3.00
N ILE A 26 -1.70 19.79 -3.50
CA ILE A 26 -1.46 21.01 -2.73
C ILE A 26 -2.79 21.60 -2.28
N LEU A 27 -2.99 21.73 -0.97
CA LEU A 27 -4.14 22.40 -0.39
C LEU A 27 -3.76 23.80 0.12
N PRO A 28 -4.60 24.81 -0.17
CA PRO A 28 -4.41 26.14 0.38
C PRO A 28 -4.66 26.15 1.90
N MET A 29 -4.04 27.08 2.61
CA MET A 29 -4.20 27.32 4.04
C MET A 29 -4.52 28.80 4.29
N PRO A 30 -4.97 29.17 5.50
CA PRO A 30 -5.03 30.58 5.90
C PRO A 30 -3.67 31.29 5.67
N CYS A 31 -3.72 32.62 5.58
CA CYS A 31 -2.54 33.47 5.44
C CYS A 31 -1.72 33.19 4.18
N ASP A 32 -2.43 32.82 3.10
CA ASP A 32 -1.88 32.51 1.77
C ASP A 32 -0.78 31.42 1.80
N GLY A 33 -0.89 30.52 2.79
CA GLY A 33 -0.03 29.37 2.98
C GLY A 33 -0.56 28.13 2.26
N PHE A 34 0.21 27.04 2.33
CA PHE A 34 -0.12 25.78 1.68
C PHE A 34 0.38 24.57 2.48
N MET A 35 -0.29 23.43 2.27
CA MET A 35 0.16 22.12 2.75
C MET A 35 0.13 21.12 1.60
N VAL A 36 1.17 20.29 1.50
CA VAL A 36 1.35 19.32 0.43
C VAL A 36 1.02 17.93 0.93
N PHE A 37 0.35 17.13 0.11
CA PHE A 37 -0.04 15.76 0.39
C PHE A 37 0.42 14.81 -0.72
N ARG A 38 0.63 13.55 -0.37
CA ARG A 38 0.90 12.45 -1.29
C ARG A 38 -0.24 11.44 -1.25
N LYS A 39 -0.60 10.93 -2.43
CA LYS A 39 -1.61 9.87 -2.59
C LYS A 39 -1.04 8.54 -2.12
N VAL A 40 -1.70 7.91 -1.15
CA VAL A 40 -1.43 6.53 -0.73
C VAL A 40 -2.54 5.64 -1.28
N SER A 41 -2.20 4.85 -2.30
CA SER A 41 -3.16 4.00 -3.01
C SER A 41 -3.26 2.61 -2.38
N VAL A 42 -4.46 2.03 -2.40
CA VAL A 42 -4.82 0.72 -1.88
C VAL A 42 -5.62 -0.01 -2.97
N PRO A 43 -5.29 -1.26 -3.34
CA PRO A 43 -5.80 -1.89 -4.55
C PRO A 43 -7.13 -2.60 -4.24
N ILE A 44 -8.12 -1.82 -3.83
CA ILE A 44 -9.47 -2.26 -3.49
C ILE A 44 -10.49 -1.41 -4.25
N SER A 45 -11.69 -1.94 -4.47
CA SER A 45 -12.75 -1.27 -5.23
C SER A 45 -14.02 -1.12 -4.40
N GLY A 46 -14.37 -2.16 -3.66
CA GLY A 46 -15.58 -2.24 -2.85
C GLY A 46 -15.55 -1.38 -1.58
N PRO A 47 -16.73 -1.00 -1.06
CA PRO A 47 -16.84 -0.21 0.15
C PRO A 47 -16.49 -0.95 1.46
N LEU A 48 -16.58 -2.28 1.48
CA LEU A 48 -16.15 -3.13 2.60
C LEU A 48 -14.88 -3.95 2.30
N GLU A 49 -14.29 -3.75 1.12
CA GLU A 49 -13.00 -4.37 0.81
C GLU A 49 -11.89 -3.65 1.57
N ASP A 50 -10.89 -4.41 1.99
CA ASP A 50 -9.65 -3.92 2.56
C ASP A 50 -8.46 -4.70 2.00
N TYR A 51 -7.27 -4.18 2.27
CA TYR A 51 -6.01 -4.79 1.83
C TYR A 51 -5.26 -5.35 3.03
N PRO A 52 -5.03 -6.68 3.09
CA PRO A 52 -4.32 -7.29 4.19
C PRO A 52 -2.83 -6.97 4.13
N VAL A 53 -2.26 -6.62 5.27
CA VAL A 53 -0.85 -6.25 5.45
C VAL A 53 -0.32 -6.85 6.75
N GLN A 54 0.99 -7.06 6.83
CA GLN A 54 1.63 -7.42 8.10
C GLN A 54 2.24 -6.16 8.73
N LEU A 55 1.72 -5.77 9.88
CA LEU A 55 2.17 -4.61 10.64
C LEU A 55 3.07 -5.04 11.79
N GLY A 56 3.93 -4.15 12.27
CA GLY A 56 4.88 -4.47 13.32
C GLY A 56 6.08 -5.27 12.81
N GLN A 57 6.86 -5.78 13.75
CA GLN A 57 8.04 -6.59 13.51
C GLN A 57 8.38 -7.44 14.73
N SER A 58 8.88 -8.64 14.49
CA SER A 58 9.30 -9.56 15.54
C SER A 58 10.80 -9.47 15.82
N ASN A 59 11.23 -9.95 16.99
CA ASN A 59 12.63 -10.00 17.41
C ASN A 59 13.29 -8.62 17.59
N THR A 60 12.50 -7.60 17.94
CA THR A 60 13.04 -6.25 18.21
C THR A 60 13.46 -6.07 19.69
N GLY A 61 13.15 -7.07 20.54
CA GLY A 61 13.24 -6.95 22.00
C GLY A 61 12.05 -6.20 22.61
N TRP A 62 11.15 -5.68 21.77
CA TRP A 62 9.94 -4.93 22.15
C TRP A 62 8.67 -5.59 21.61
N ASP A 63 8.65 -6.91 21.46
CA ASP A 63 7.55 -7.63 20.83
C ASP A 63 6.18 -7.33 21.49
N PHE A 64 6.11 -7.18 22.81
CA PHE A 64 4.88 -6.76 23.50
C PHE A 64 4.34 -5.38 23.07
N VAL A 65 5.15 -4.57 22.39
CA VAL A 65 4.80 -3.27 21.79
C VAL A 65 4.70 -3.36 20.27
N GLU A 66 5.63 -4.06 19.62
CA GLU A 66 5.90 -3.95 18.18
C GLU A 66 5.71 -5.24 17.40
N HIS A 67 5.47 -6.39 18.03
CA HIS A 67 5.34 -7.70 17.38
C HIS A 67 4.50 -7.67 16.10
N SER A 68 4.92 -8.50 15.13
CA SER A 68 4.25 -8.66 13.86
C SER A 68 2.82 -9.13 14.06
N ARG A 69 1.86 -8.48 13.39
CA ARG A 69 0.44 -8.84 13.45
C ARG A 69 -0.25 -8.54 12.12
N PRO A 70 -1.26 -9.34 11.74
CA PRO A 70 -2.13 -8.98 10.62
C PRO A 70 -2.82 -7.63 10.88
N GLY A 71 -2.93 -6.85 9.82
CA GLY A 71 -3.67 -5.61 9.77
C GLY A 71 -4.33 -5.45 8.41
N PHE A 72 -5.23 -4.48 8.33
CA PHE A 72 -6.00 -4.21 7.13
C PHE A 72 -6.01 -2.71 6.87
N VAL A 73 -5.75 -2.31 5.63
CA VAL A 73 -5.76 -0.91 5.21
C VAL A 73 -6.79 -0.71 4.10
N ALA A 74 -7.49 0.42 4.14
CA ALA A 74 -8.44 0.80 3.11
C ALA A 74 -8.25 2.28 2.74
N GLY A 75 -8.48 2.61 1.47
CA GLY A 75 -8.55 4.01 1.03
C GLY A 75 -9.94 4.60 1.23
N SER A 76 -10.01 5.92 1.48
CA SER A 76 -11.28 6.61 1.70
C SER A 76 -11.92 7.13 0.42
N PHE A 77 -11.13 7.50 -0.59
CA PHE A 77 -11.59 8.04 -1.87
C PHE A 77 -11.46 7.01 -2.99
N THR A 78 -12.40 6.99 -3.92
CA THR A 78 -12.35 6.14 -5.11
C THR A 78 -11.51 6.81 -6.21
N ASP A 79 -10.66 6.05 -6.90
CA ASP A 79 -9.83 6.58 -8.00
C ASP A 79 -10.42 6.39 -9.41
N GLY A 80 -11.63 5.84 -9.49
CA GLY A 80 -12.39 5.62 -10.73
C GLY A 80 -11.97 4.39 -11.53
N LYS A 81 -10.99 3.60 -11.06
CA LYS A 81 -10.51 2.38 -11.74
C LYS A 81 -10.79 1.15 -10.89
N ASN A 82 -9.84 0.76 -10.04
CA ASN A 82 -9.91 -0.40 -9.13
C ASN A 82 -9.04 -0.18 -7.89
N ALA A 83 -8.92 1.08 -7.46
CA ALA A 83 -8.20 1.43 -6.26
C ALA A 83 -8.97 2.47 -5.44
N ARG A 84 -8.72 2.43 -4.14
CA ARG A 84 -9.07 3.51 -3.23
C ARG A 84 -7.80 4.17 -2.73
N TYR A 85 -7.90 5.38 -2.22
CA TYR A 85 -6.74 6.08 -1.67
C TYR A 85 -7.12 6.96 -0.49
N TYR A 86 -6.11 7.30 0.30
CA TYR A 86 -6.13 8.44 1.21
C TYR A 86 -4.92 9.33 0.91
N LEU A 87 -4.93 10.53 1.45
CA LEU A 87 -3.85 11.49 1.29
C LEU A 87 -3.13 11.63 2.63
N LEU A 88 -1.80 11.56 2.63
CA LEU A 88 -1.00 11.83 3.81
C LEU A 88 -0.14 13.06 3.55
N ALA A 89 -0.04 13.98 4.51
CA ALA A 89 0.78 15.18 4.36
C ALA A 89 2.22 14.76 4.05
N LYS A 90 2.84 15.42 3.07
CA LYS A 90 4.16 15.07 2.53
C LYS A 90 5.28 15.26 3.55
N TYR A 91 5.09 16.21 4.44
CA TYR A 91 6.01 16.60 5.51
C TYR A 91 5.28 16.62 6.85
N GLU A 92 6.04 16.60 7.94
CA GLU A 92 5.54 17.00 9.26
C GLU A 92 4.99 18.44 9.18
N MET A 93 3.92 18.75 9.92
CA MET A 93 3.36 20.09 9.98
C MET A 93 4.40 21.05 10.56
N THR A 94 4.65 22.14 9.86
CA THR A 94 5.63 23.15 10.29
C THR A 94 5.06 24.12 11.32
N GLN A 95 5.93 24.82 12.04
CA GLN A 95 5.54 25.89 12.96
C GLN A 95 4.74 26.99 12.25
N ALA A 96 5.12 27.35 11.02
CA ALA A 96 4.42 28.35 10.23
C ALA A 96 3.00 27.90 9.84
N GLN A 97 2.84 26.65 9.39
CA GLN A 97 1.52 26.09 9.08
C GLN A 97 0.62 26.02 10.31
N TYR A 98 1.15 25.59 11.46
CA TYR A 98 0.40 25.58 12.71
C TYR A 98 -0.02 26.99 13.16
N ALA A 99 0.86 27.98 13.01
CA ALA A 99 0.55 29.37 13.35
C ALA A 99 -0.53 29.96 12.44
N ALA A 100 -0.51 29.65 11.13
CA ALA A 100 -1.54 30.08 10.19
C ALA A 100 -2.93 29.55 10.56
N LEU A 101 -3.02 28.33 11.12
CA LEU A 101 -4.27 27.75 11.60
C LEU A 101 -4.69 28.28 12.98
N SER A 102 -3.74 28.74 13.79
CA SER A 102 -3.98 29.08 15.19
C SER A 102 -4.21 30.58 15.43
N GLY A 103 -3.75 31.44 14.52
CA GLY A 103 -3.82 32.89 14.67
C GLY A 103 -5.18 33.48 14.29
N GLU A 104 -5.64 34.47 15.07
CA GLU A 104 -6.83 35.27 14.73
C GLU A 104 -6.55 36.25 13.57
N LYS A 105 -5.29 36.64 13.35
CA LYS A 105 -4.88 37.58 12.30
C LYS A 105 -3.61 37.11 11.60
N CYS A 106 -3.66 37.07 10.27
CA CYS A 106 -2.50 36.78 9.44
C CYS A 106 -1.44 37.89 9.52
N PRO A 107 -0.14 37.55 9.46
CA PRO A 107 0.92 38.54 9.37
C PRO A 107 0.80 39.34 8.07
N ALA A 108 1.26 40.60 8.09
CA ALA A 108 1.19 41.49 6.92
C ALA A 108 2.10 41.06 5.76
N GLU A 109 3.16 40.30 6.06
CA GLU A 109 4.09 39.75 5.08
C GLU A 109 4.16 38.22 5.23
N PRO A 110 4.40 37.49 4.12
CA PRO A 110 4.59 36.05 4.17
C PRO A 110 5.85 35.69 4.98
N PRO A 111 5.89 34.48 5.57
CA PRO A 111 7.07 33.99 6.29
C PRO A 111 8.32 34.03 5.41
N LYS A 112 9.46 34.44 5.97
CA LYS A 112 10.75 34.52 5.26
C LYS A 112 11.79 33.59 5.89
N GLY A 113 12.68 33.05 5.05
CA GLY A 113 13.79 32.22 5.47
C GLY A 113 13.41 30.77 5.78
N VAL A 114 14.41 29.91 5.92
CA VAL A 114 14.20 28.45 5.97
C VAL A 114 13.66 27.92 7.31
N LYS A 115 13.69 28.72 8.38
CA LYS A 115 13.16 28.32 9.70
C LYS A 115 11.65 28.05 9.69
N VAL A 116 10.95 28.54 8.67
CA VAL A 116 9.53 28.26 8.45
C VAL A 116 9.26 26.78 8.18
N LEU A 117 10.29 26.03 7.80
CA LEU A 117 10.26 24.58 7.59
C LEU A 117 10.58 23.77 8.86
N GLU A 118 10.77 24.42 10.02
CA GLU A 118 10.91 23.68 11.28
C GLU A 118 9.58 23.01 11.65
N PRO A 119 9.57 21.69 11.94
CA PRO A 119 8.39 20.99 12.44
C PRO A 119 7.80 21.64 13.69
N LYS A 120 6.47 21.65 13.79
CA LYS A 120 5.77 22.05 15.00
C LYS A 120 5.91 20.94 16.04
N THR A 121 6.71 21.22 17.07
CA THR A 121 6.84 20.37 18.26
C THR A 121 6.21 21.02 19.49
N LYS A 122 6.29 20.32 20.64
CA LYS A 122 5.64 20.72 21.90
C LYS A 122 4.14 20.98 21.68
N ILE A 123 3.52 20.10 20.91
CA ILE A 123 2.09 20.09 20.62
C ILE A 123 1.46 18.91 21.37
N SER A 124 0.31 19.13 21.99
CA SER A 124 -0.46 18.06 22.62
C SER A 124 -1.33 17.33 21.59
N TRP A 125 -1.84 16.15 21.96
CA TRP A 125 -2.79 15.43 21.14
C TRP A 125 -4.06 16.26 20.84
N LEU A 126 -4.59 16.97 21.84
CA LEU A 126 -5.76 17.83 21.66
C LEU A 126 -5.45 19.03 20.74
N GLU A 127 -4.30 19.67 20.90
CA GLU A 127 -3.88 20.78 20.03
C GLU A 127 -3.72 20.33 18.58
N ALA A 128 -3.22 19.10 18.35
CA ALA A 128 -3.07 18.52 17.03
C ALA A 128 -4.43 18.25 16.36
N MET A 129 -5.38 17.68 17.11
CA MET A 129 -6.77 17.50 16.66
C MET A 129 -7.48 18.84 16.41
N GLN A 130 -7.26 19.84 17.25
CA GLN A 130 -7.79 21.18 17.06
C GLN A 130 -7.22 21.86 15.81
N ALA A 131 -5.94 21.67 15.50
CA ALA A 131 -5.34 22.18 14.27
C ALA A 131 -6.01 21.56 13.03
N ALA A 132 -6.24 20.24 13.03
CA ALA A 132 -6.98 19.57 11.96
C ALA A 132 -8.41 20.13 11.83
N ASN A 133 -9.12 20.32 12.95
CA ASN A 133 -10.46 20.90 12.96
C ASN A 133 -10.50 22.33 12.39
N LYS A 134 -9.60 23.22 12.84
CA LYS A 134 -9.52 24.59 12.32
C LYS A 134 -9.24 24.61 10.82
N TYR A 135 -8.37 23.71 10.36
CA TYR A 135 -8.07 23.60 8.94
C TYR A 135 -9.28 23.11 8.13
N ASN A 136 -10.01 22.11 8.63
CA ASN A 136 -11.25 21.64 8.02
C ASN A 136 -12.29 22.75 7.87
N LEU A 137 -12.58 23.48 8.96
CA LEU A 137 -13.58 24.55 8.95
C LEU A 137 -13.19 25.64 7.95
N TRP A 138 -11.92 26.04 7.92
CA TRP A 138 -11.44 27.03 6.98
C TRP A 138 -11.52 26.55 5.52
N LEU A 139 -11.12 25.31 5.22
CA LEU A 139 -11.22 24.76 3.86
C LEU A 139 -12.68 24.68 3.39
N LEU A 140 -13.59 24.23 4.25
CA LEU A 140 -15.01 24.13 3.91
C LEU A 140 -15.65 25.51 3.67
N GLU A 141 -15.23 26.53 4.39
CA GLU A 141 -15.74 27.90 4.24
C GLU A 141 -15.11 28.62 3.04
N GLN A 142 -13.79 28.58 2.92
CA GLN A 142 -13.02 29.44 2.02
C GLN A 142 -12.63 28.76 0.71
N GLN A 143 -12.39 27.44 0.73
CA GLN A 143 -11.79 26.69 -0.38
C GLN A 143 -12.43 25.29 -0.57
N PRO A 144 -13.77 25.13 -0.55
CA PRO A 144 -14.40 23.80 -0.52
C PRO A 144 -14.09 22.96 -1.76
N LYS A 145 -13.83 23.61 -2.91
CA LYS A 145 -13.47 22.95 -4.17
C LYS A 145 -12.05 22.35 -4.17
N ALA A 146 -11.20 22.74 -3.23
CA ALA A 146 -9.85 22.18 -3.10
C ALA A 146 -9.87 20.78 -2.47
N LEU A 147 -10.94 20.44 -1.73
CA LEU A 147 -11.07 19.13 -1.11
C LEU A 147 -11.46 18.06 -2.15
N PRO A 148 -10.83 16.87 -2.14
CA PRO A 148 -11.37 15.73 -2.85
C PRO A 148 -12.74 15.34 -2.27
N HIS A 149 -13.60 14.77 -3.11
CA HIS A 149 -14.95 14.39 -2.73
C HIS A 149 -15.17 12.89 -2.94
N GLU A 150 -16.00 12.28 -2.10
CA GLU A 150 -16.54 10.94 -2.28
C GLU A 150 -18.07 11.02 -2.22
N ASP A 151 -18.76 10.55 -3.25
CA ASP A 151 -20.22 10.69 -3.43
C ASP A 151 -20.75 12.11 -3.22
N GLY A 152 -19.99 13.11 -3.68
CA GLY A 152 -20.35 14.52 -3.52
C GLY A 152 -20.18 15.08 -2.10
N LYS A 153 -19.66 14.31 -1.15
CA LYS A 153 -19.25 14.81 0.17
C LYS A 153 -17.77 15.19 0.17
N PRO A 154 -17.40 16.40 0.64
CA PRO A 154 -16.00 16.78 0.76
C PRO A 154 -15.28 15.93 1.80
N GLY A 155 -14.02 15.64 1.55
CA GLY A 155 -13.12 15.03 2.52
C GLY A 155 -12.82 15.93 3.71
N PHE A 156 -12.15 15.37 4.72
CA PHE A 156 -11.70 16.09 5.90
C PHE A 156 -10.35 15.57 6.39
N LEU A 157 -9.63 16.43 7.10
CA LEU A 157 -8.35 16.17 7.72
C LEU A 157 -8.50 15.62 9.14
N ARG A 158 -7.63 14.70 9.51
CA ARG A 158 -7.45 14.19 10.87
C ARG A 158 -6.01 13.73 11.08
N LEU A 159 -5.68 13.32 12.30
CA LEU A 159 -4.47 12.53 12.53
C LEU A 159 -4.56 11.21 11.74
N PRO A 160 -3.44 10.70 11.20
CA PRO A 160 -3.41 9.37 10.59
C PRO A 160 -3.72 8.32 11.66
N THR A 161 -4.37 7.23 11.24
CA THR A 161 -4.38 6.03 12.07
C THR A 161 -3.00 5.40 12.07
N GLU A 162 -2.74 4.58 13.07
CA GLU A 162 -1.49 3.84 13.16
C GLU A 162 -1.23 2.95 11.94
N THR A 163 -2.27 2.28 11.44
CA THR A 163 -2.21 1.42 10.26
C THR A 163 -1.93 2.22 8.98
N GLU A 164 -2.63 3.34 8.78
CA GLU A 164 -2.39 4.22 7.63
C GLU A 164 -0.96 4.76 7.63
N TRP A 165 -0.47 5.14 8.80
CA TRP A 165 0.87 5.67 8.94
C TRP A 165 1.94 4.62 8.63
N GLU A 166 1.85 3.42 9.21
CA GLU A 166 2.86 2.38 9.01
C GLU A 166 2.85 1.85 7.57
N PHE A 167 1.66 1.67 6.98
CA PHE A 167 1.54 1.29 5.57
C PHE A 167 2.25 2.31 4.66
N ALA A 168 2.02 3.60 4.90
CA ALA A 168 2.65 4.68 4.15
C ALA A 168 4.17 4.77 4.43
N ALA A 169 4.60 4.64 5.68
CA ALA A 169 6.00 4.69 6.08
C ALA A 169 6.82 3.57 5.40
N ARG A 170 6.26 2.36 5.29
CA ARG A 170 6.87 1.20 4.61
C ARG A 170 6.91 1.31 3.09
N GLY A 171 6.24 2.29 2.50
CA GLY A 171 6.21 2.52 1.03
C GLY A 171 4.94 2.03 0.34
N GLY A 172 3.96 1.48 1.08
CA GLY A 172 2.67 1.03 0.54
C GLY A 172 2.81 0.11 -0.69
N LEU A 173 2.03 0.37 -1.74
CA LEU A 173 2.08 -0.43 -2.98
C LEU A 173 3.30 -0.14 -3.88
N LYS A 174 4.18 0.81 -3.53
CA LYS A 174 5.39 1.09 -4.32
C LYS A 174 6.42 -0.03 -4.17
N VAL A 175 6.37 -0.76 -3.07
CA VAL A 175 7.30 -1.84 -2.69
C VAL A 175 6.65 -3.21 -2.79
N GLY A 176 7.47 -4.26 -2.91
CA GLY A 176 6.99 -5.64 -2.87
C GLY A 176 6.71 -6.14 -1.43
N PRO A 177 5.99 -7.27 -1.24
CA PRO A 177 5.70 -7.81 0.10
C PRO A 177 6.95 -8.13 0.93
N ALA A 178 8.03 -8.58 0.29
CA ALA A 178 9.30 -8.86 0.99
C ALA A 178 9.89 -7.58 1.58
N GLU A 179 10.05 -6.54 0.76
CA GLU A 179 10.53 -5.22 1.17
C GLU A 179 9.63 -4.56 2.21
N PHE A 180 8.31 -4.72 2.08
CA PHE A 180 7.35 -4.17 3.03
C PHE A 180 7.55 -4.72 4.45
N ASN A 181 7.97 -5.98 4.57
CA ASN A 181 8.16 -6.67 5.86
C ASN A 181 9.53 -6.43 6.50
N GLU A 182 10.45 -5.75 5.81
CA GLU A 182 11.75 -5.40 6.36
C GLU A 182 11.66 -4.37 7.51
N LEU A 183 12.76 -4.19 8.25
CA LEU A 183 12.86 -3.23 9.37
C LEU A 183 12.59 -1.78 8.95
N ARG A 184 12.93 -1.47 7.71
CA ARG A 184 12.80 -0.15 7.10
C ARG A 184 12.37 -0.32 5.65
N TYR A 185 11.78 0.73 5.10
CA TYR A 185 11.50 0.76 3.67
C TYR A 185 12.81 0.72 2.85
N PRO A 186 12.75 0.32 1.56
CA PRO A 186 13.90 0.28 0.68
C PRO A 186 14.56 1.65 0.54
N MET A 187 15.81 1.75 0.96
CA MET A 187 16.64 2.94 0.85
C MET A 187 18.10 2.52 0.67
N ASP A 188 18.90 3.41 0.10
CA ASP A 188 20.31 3.14 -0.16
C ASP A 188 21.22 3.46 1.05
N SER A 189 20.81 4.37 1.92
CA SER A 189 21.46 4.66 3.20
C SER A 189 20.51 5.43 4.11
N LEU A 190 20.50 5.09 5.41
CA LEU A 190 19.64 5.78 6.38
C LEU A 190 19.94 7.28 6.46
N SER A 191 21.22 7.68 6.46
CA SER A 191 21.61 9.09 6.62
C SER A 191 21.23 9.99 5.45
N ARG A 192 20.89 9.42 4.29
CA ARG A 192 20.40 10.18 3.14
C ARG A 192 18.89 10.38 3.14
N HIS A 193 18.17 9.60 3.94
CA HIS A 193 16.71 9.56 3.94
C HIS A 193 16.10 10.05 5.26
N GLU A 194 16.75 9.77 6.40
CA GLU A 194 16.12 9.95 7.72
C GLU A 194 17.07 10.57 8.76
N TRP A 195 16.47 11.30 9.70
CA TRP A 195 17.19 12.01 10.76
C TRP A 195 17.24 11.22 12.06
N PHE A 196 18.44 10.92 12.56
CA PHE A 196 18.62 10.15 13.79
C PHE A 196 19.65 10.80 14.72
N ALA A 197 19.76 10.29 15.94
CA ALA A 197 20.71 10.78 16.92
C ALA A 197 22.15 10.55 16.47
N GLY A 198 22.93 11.62 16.42
CA GLY A 198 24.35 11.58 16.14
C GLY A 198 24.86 12.92 15.64
N SER A 199 26.14 13.20 15.88
CA SER A 199 26.77 14.45 15.43
C SER A 199 26.81 14.58 13.90
N GLN A 200 26.82 13.46 13.17
CA GLN A 200 26.80 13.39 11.71
C GLN A 200 25.37 13.36 11.11
N SER A 201 24.33 13.38 11.94
CA SER A 201 22.93 13.42 11.52
C SER A 201 22.22 14.60 12.19
N SER A 202 21.30 14.37 13.14
CA SER A 202 20.50 15.45 13.72
C SER A 202 21.27 16.41 14.63
N ASN A 203 22.46 16.02 15.10
CA ASN A 203 23.24 16.71 16.13
C ASN A 203 22.40 17.10 17.37
N GLY A 204 21.46 16.22 17.74
CA GLY A 204 20.60 16.41 18.91
C GLY A 204 19.57 17.54 18.76
N LYS A 205 19.23 17.94 17.54
CA LYS A 205 18.26 19.00 17.24
C LYS A 205 17.24 18.56 16.21
N VAL A 206 16.04 19.15 16.32
CA VAL A 206 15.03 19.10 15.26
C VAL A 206 15.62 19.69 13.98
N GLN A 207 15.31 19.06 12.85
CA GLN A 207 15.77 19.45 11.52
C GLN A 207 14.61 20.02 10.70
N LEU A 208 14.96 20.76 9.64
CA LEU A 208 13.97 21.30 8.71
C LEU A 208 13.37 20.16 7.89
N VAL A 209 12.05 20.21 7.63
CA VAL A 209 11.36 19.20 6.84
C VAL A 209 11.88 19.13 5.40
N GLY A 210 11.85 17.94 4.80
CA GLY A 210 12.11 17.74 3.37
C GLY A 210 13.54 18.05 2.93
N ARG A 211 14.51 17.91 3.83
CA ARG A 211 15.93 18.10 3.51
C ARG A 211 16.61 16.83 3.01
N LEU A 212 16.11 15.68 3.41
CA LEU A 212 16.59 14.36 3.01
C LEU A 212 15.67 13.76 1.92
N GLU A 213 16.12 12.66 1.33
CA GLU A 213 15.37 11.96 0.28
C GLU A 213 14.12 11.26 0.84
N PRO A 214 13.02 11.19 0.07
CA PRO A 214 11.77 10.63 0.57
C PRO A 214 11.81 9.10 0.62
N ASN A 215 10.78 8.52 1.23
CA ASN A 215 10.44 7.11 1.07
C ASN A 215 9.83 6.84 -0.33
N PRO A 216 9.55 5.57 -0.71
CA PRO A 216 9.02 5.22 -2.03
C PRO A 216 7.71 5.91 -2.46
N LEU A 217 6.92 6.45 -1.52
CA LEU A 217 5.69 7.20 -1.81
C LEU A 217 5.92 8.71 -2.01
N GLY A 218 7.15 9.20 -1.84
CA GLY A 218 7.47 10.62 -1.87
C GLY A 218 7.19 11.33 -0.54
N LEU A 219 7.01 10.59 0.56
CA LEU A 219 6.85 11.14 1.90
C LEU A 219 8.22 11.34 2.54
N HIS A 220 8.44 12.48 3.18
CA HIS A 220 9.70 12.80 3.84
C HIS A 220 9.57 12.75 5.35
N ASP A 221 10.70 12.52 6.04
CA ASP A 221 10.80 12.56 7.50
C ASP A 221 9.80 11.59 8.15
N MET A 222 9.59 10.42 7.52
CA MET A 222 8.69 9.40 8.05
C MET A 222 9.35 8.66 9.22
N LEU A 223 10.68 8.62 9.28
CA LEU A 223 11.41 8.05 10.39
C LEU A 223 12.39 9.06 10.97
N GLY A 224 12.40 9.20 12.29
CA GLY A 224 13.25 10.18 12.93
C GLY A 224 12.66 11.59 12.91
N ASN A 225 13.50 12.61 12.79
CA ASN A 225 13.18 14.04 12.97
C ASN A 225 12.27 14.33 14.18
N VAL A 226 10.94 14.27 14.06
CA VAL A 226 10.03 14.27 15.21
C VAL A 226 9.09 13.08 15.19
N SER A 227 8.77 12.56 16.37
CA SER A 227 7.78 11.50 16.50
C SER A 227 6.40 12.05 16.18
N GLU A 228 5.60 11.29 15.45
CA GLU A 228 4.31 11.78 14.94
C GLU A 228 3.15 11.27 15.79
N ILE A 229 2.23 12.16 16.18
CA ILE A 229 1.02 11.82 16.95
C ILE A 229 -0.01 11.11 16.05
N MET A 230 -0.49 9.94 16.48
CA MET A 230 -1.52 9.17 15.79
C MET A 230 -2.92 9.44 16.37
N LEU A 231 -3.94 9.06 15.60
CA LEU A 231 -5.33 9.10 16.04
C LEU A 231 -5.61 8.06 17.15
N ASP A 232 -4.96 6.90 17.07
CA ASP A 232 -5.25 5.73 17.89
C ASP A 232 -4.77 5.85 19.34
N SER A 233 -5.52 5.23 20.26
CA SER A 233 -5.04 4.90 21.59
C SER A 233 -4.00 3.78 21.53
N PHE A 234 -2.99 3.88 22.38
CA PHE A 234 -1.98 2.84 22.52
C PHE A 234 -2.60 1.56 23.08
N ARG A 235 -2.18 0.43 22.51
CA ARG A 235 -2.54 -0.92 22.94
C ARG A 235 -1.31 -1.80 22.79
N LEU A 236 -1.04 -2.62 23.80
CA LEU A 236 0.00 -3.65 23.75
C LEU A 236 -0.34 -4.70 22.70
N ASN A 237 0.66 -5.39 22.17
CA ASN A 237 0.43 -6.62 21.42
C ASN A 237 0.12 -7.77 22.36
N LYS A 238 -0.82 -8.60 21.93
CA LYS A 238 -1.13 -9.92 22.48
C LYS A 238 -0.98 -10.91 21.32
N LEU A 239 0.26 -11.29 21.05
CA LEU A 239 0.66 -12.10 19.89
C LEU A 239 0.23 -11.44 18.58
N ASP A 240 -0.69 -12.05 17.84
CA ASP A 240 -1.17 -11.69 16.51
C ASP A 240 -2.24 -10.58 16.50
N ARG A 241 -2.51 -9.94 17.64
CA ARG A 241 -3.48 -8.85 17.72
C ARG A 241 -3.11 -7.82 18.78
N LEU A 242 -3.80 -6.69 18.75
CA LEU A 242 -3.75 -5.74 19.86
C LEU A 242 -4.54 -6.26 21.07
N HIS A 243 -4.03 -5.97 22.26
CA HIS A 243 -4.72 -6.14 23.51
C HIS A 243 -5.94 -5.22 23.58
N ALA A 244 -6.93 -5.57 24.40
CA ALA A 244 -8.20 -4.84 24.45
C ALA A 244 -8.10 -3.53 25.26
N GLN A 245 -7.18 -3.47 26.24
CA GLN A 245 -6.98 -2.28 27.06
C GLN A 245 -6.36 -1.16 26.22
N ALA A 246 -7.10 -0.06 26.08
CA ALA A 246 -6.62 1.19 25.50
C ALA A 246 -5.98 2.06 26.59
N GLY A 247 -4.81 2.61 26.30
CA GLY A 247 -4.06 3.51 27.19
C GLY A 247 -4.03 4.94 26.67
N GLY A 248 -2.84 5.57 26.73
CA GLY A 248 -2.54 6.89 26.17
C GLY A 248 -2.67 6.93 24.64
N TYR A 249 -2.07 7.92 23.99
CA TYR A 249 -2.03 7.98 22.53
C TYR A 249 -0.73 7.39 21.98
N VAL A 250 -0.78 6.95 20.71
CA VAL A 250 0.39 6.43 20.01
C VAL A 250 1.19 7.57 19.39
N VAL A 251 2.52 7.51 19.53
CA VAL A 251 3.45 8.23 18.65
C VAL A 251 4.30 7.26 17.84
N ARG A 252 4.63 7.62 16.59
CA ARG A 252 5.35 6.76 15.62
C ARG A 252 6.63 7.38 15.08
N GLY A 253 7.48 6.54 14.50
CA GLY A 253 8.59 6.92 13.61
C GLY A 253 9.93 7.21 14.27
N GLY A 254 9.97 7.41 15.60
CA GLY A 254 11.18 7.87 16.28
C GLY A 254 11.34 9.38 16.15
N ASN A 255 12.50 9.91 16.50
CA ASN A 255 12.78 11.35 16.46
C ASN A 255 14.29 11.60 16.39
N TYR A 256 14.71 12.86 16.35
CA TYR A 256 16.09 13.31 16.28
C TYR A 256 16.99 12.81 17.43
N GLN A 257 16.43 12.26 18.51
CA GLN A 257 17.16 11.65 19.63
C GLN A 257 17.16 10.11 19.60
N THR A 258 16.48 9.50 18.64
CA THR A 258 16.43 8.05 18.45
C THR A 258 17.72 7.58 17.77
N LYS A 259 18.36 6.54 18.31
CA LYS A 259 19.61 6.01 17.74
C LYS A 259 19.38 5.43 16.35
N GLU A 260 20.41 5.49 15.51
CA GLU A 260 20.40 4.89 14.17
C GLU A 260 19.91 3.43 14.16
N SER A 261 20.35 2.60 15.11
CA SER A 261 19.92 1.20 15.23
C SER A 261 18.43 1.03 15.54
N ASP A 262 17.83 2.04 16.16
CA ASP A 262 16.47 1.97 16.69
C ASP A 262 15.44 2.61 15.75
N ILE A 263 15.87 3.32 14.71
CA ILE A 263 14.99 3.85 13.67
C ILE A 263 14.37 2.69 12.88
N ARG A 264 13.04 2.57 12.89
CA ARG A 264 12.29 1.52 12.19
C ARG A 264 10.82 1.90 12.02
N THR A 265 10.16 1.33 11.00
CA THR A 265 8.76 1.62 10.66
C THR A 265 7.76 1.11 11.70
N SER A 266 8.10 0.05 12.43
CA SER A 266 7.26 -0.52 13.50
C SER A 266 7.37 0.24 14.83
N GLN A 267 8.34 1.15 14.97
CA GLN A 267 8.59 1.83 16.23
C GLN A 267 7.38 2.63 16.67
N ARG A 268 6.90 2.33 17.87
CA ARG A 268 5.77 3.01 18.48
C ARG A 268 5.98 3.19 19.98
N ARG A 269 5.45 4.29 20.52
CA ARG A 269 5.51 4.58 21.95
C ARG A 269 4.16 5.09 22.44
N GLU A 270 3.85 4.75 23.68
CA GLU A 270 2.73 5.33 24.42
C GLU A 270 3.13 6.68 25.02
N GLU A 271 2.30 7.70 24.84
CA GLU A 271 2.40 8.96 25.57
C GLU A 271 1.08 9.23 26.29
N ASP A 272 1.17 9.74 27.52
CA ASP A 272 -0.01 10.14 28.29
C ASP A 272 -0.66 11.37 27.67
N PHE A 273 -1.99 11.45 27.67
CA PHE A 273 -2.71 12.68 27.28
C PHE A 273 -2.37 13.87 28.19
N TYR A 274 -2.18 13.60 29.49
CA TYR A 274 -1.94 14.59 30.51
C TYR A 274 -0.70 14.21 31.33
N SER A 275 0.12 15.20 31.63
CA SER A 275 1.27 15.06 32.50
C SER A 275 0.96 15.68 33.87
N THR A 276 1.27 14.93 34.92
CA THR A 276 1.24 15.40 36.31
C THR A 276 2.63 15.82 36.80
N SER A 277 3.67 15.66 35.98
CA SER A 277 5.03 16.07 36.31
C SER A 277 5.27 17.55 35.97
N GLY A 278 5.92 18.27 36.89
CA GLY A 278 6.12 19.72 36.79
C GLY A 278 5.38 20.52 37.87
N THR A 279 5.37 21.85 37.74
CA THR A 279 4.75 22.75 38.74
C THR A 279 3.21 22.81 38.65
N LYS A 280 2.62 22.37 37.53
CA LYS A 280 1.16 22.31 37.33
C LYS A 280 0.79 21.18 36.36
N PRO A 281 -0.24 20.36 36.65
CA PRO A 281 -0.77 19.39 35.70
C PRO A 281 -1.28 20.04 34.41
N GLY A 282 -1.13 19.36 33.28
CA GLY A 282 -1.60 19.84 31.98
C GLY A 282 -1.43 18.82 30.87
N GLU A 283 -1.81 19.18 29.64
CA GLU A 283 -1.65 18.29 28.49
C GLU A 283 -0.17 18.02 28.20
N THR A 284 0.16 16.77 27.86
CA THR A 284 1.53 16.36 27.55
C THR A 284 2.02 17.03 26.28
N ARG A 285 3.19 17.67 26.36
CA ARG A 285 3.90 18.30 25.23
C ARG A 285 5.36 17.88 25.27
N ARG A 286 5.83 17.23 24.20
CA ARG A 286 7.23 16.80 24.08
C ARG A 286 7.94 17.63 23.02
N ALA A 287 9.21 17.99 23.29
CA ALA A 287 10.06 18.66 22.30
C ALA A 287 10.38 17.79 21.08
N THR A 288 10.22 16.47 21.23
CA THR A 288 10.50 15.44 20.22
C THR A 288 9.27 14.98 19.46
N THR A 289 8.07 15.51 19.75
CA THR A 289 6.82 15.05 19.16
C THR A 289 6.17 16.17 18.37
N GLY A 290 5.78 15.88 17.13
CA GLY A 290 5.04 16.75 16.22
C GLY A 290 3.82 16.07 15.61
N VAL A 291 3.37 16.55 14.45
CA VAL A 291 2.11 16.10 13.84
C VAL A 291 2.22 16.02 12.32
N ARG A 292 1.57 15.00 11.75
CA ARG A 292 1.27 14.87 10.32
C ARG A 292 -0.23 14.68 10.17
N LEU A 293 -0.82 15.19 9.08
CA LEU A 293 -2.26 15.05 8.82
C LEU A 293 -2.53 14.04 7.71
N ALA A 294 -3.62 13.30 7.86
CA ALA A 294 -4.24 12.52 6.79
C ALA A 294 -5.52 13.23 6.33
N LEU A 295 -5.75 13.26 5.03
CA LEU A 295 -6.99 13.71 4.40
C LEU A 295 -7.74 12.49 3.86
N VAL A 296 -8.98 12.34 4.33
CA VAL A 296 -9.83 11.16 4.16
C VAL A 296 -11.28 11.56 3.90
N SER A 297 -12.16 10.58 3.70
CA SER A 297 -13.61 10.76 3.58
C SER A 297 -14.35 9.98 4.67
N SER A 298 -15.61 10.34 4.89
CA SER A 298 -16.52 9.51 5.71
C SER A 298 -16.76 8.15 5.03
N THR A 299 -17.20 7.15 5.79
CA THR A 299 -17.48 5.81 5.26
C THR A 299 -18.90 5.70 4.70
N LEU A 300 -19.89 6.32 5.37
CA LEU A 300 -21.31 6.35 4.98
C LEU A 300 -21.63 7.65 4.24
N THR A 301 -21.16 7.73 3.00
CA THR A 301 -21.17 8.94 2.18
C THR A 301 -22.51 9.21 1.50
N SER A 302 -23.22 8.18 1.06
CA SER A 302 -24.50 8.30 0.34
C SER A 302 -25.45 7.14 0.68
N ARG A 303 -26.73 7.25 0.29
CA ARG A 303 -27.70 6.14 0.45
C ARG A 303 -27.30 4.95 -0.42
N GLU A 304 -26.79 5.22 -1.60
CA GLU A 304 -26.29 4.25 -2.58
C GLU A 304 -25.10 3.50 -1.99
N ARG A 305 -24.16 4.22 -1.37
CA ARG A 305 -23.03 3.64 -0.62
C ARG A 305 -23.50 2.73 0.51
N THR A 306 -24.45 3.18 1.33
CA THR A 306 -25.00 2.37 2.43
C THR A 306 -25.62 1.08 1.91
N LYS A 307 -26.43 1.15 0.84
CA LYS A 307 -27.01 -0.05 0.20
C LYS A 307 -25.94 -0.98 -0.35
N ALA A 308 -24.87 -0.44 -0.95
CA ALA A 308 -23.75 -1.24 -1.43
C ALA A 308 -23.01 -1.96 -0.28
N ILE A 309 -22.80 -1.28 0.85
CA ILE A 309 -22.23 -1.86 2.08
C ILE A 309 -23.13 -2.97 2.62
N GLU A 310 -24.44 -2.75 2.71
CA GLU A 310 -25.41 -3.74 3.18
C GLU A 310 -25.42 -4.98 2.26
N ALA A 311 -25.40 -4.77 0.94
CA ALA A 311 -25.34 -5.85 -0.04
C ALA A 311 -24.04 -6.66 0.07
N GLN A 312 -22.89 -6.00 0.19
CA GLN A 312 -21.61 -6.68 0.40
C GLN A 312 -21.58 -7.42 1.74
N TRP A 313 -22.02 -6.79 2.83
CA TRP A 313 -22.11 -7.40 4.16
C TRP A 313 -22.96 -8.67 4.14
N ALA A 314 -24.08 -8.67 3.43
CA ALA A 314 -24.94 -9.85 3.30
C ALA A 314 -24.22 -11.02 2.61
N GLN A 315 -23.28 -10.73 1.70
CA GLN A 315 -22.50 -11.73 0.97
C GLN A 315 -21.25 -12.22 1.73
N LEU A 316 -20.71 -11.44 2.67
CA LEU A 316 -19.48 -11.82 3.39
C LEU A 316 -19.62 -13.17 4.11
N GLY A 317 -18.62 -14.03 3.90
CA GLY A 317 -18.56 -15.36 4.48
C GLY A 317 -19.58 -16.35 3.92
N GLN A 318 -20.34 -16.01 2.87
CA GLN A 318 -21.18 -16.99 2.19
C GLN A 318 -20.30 -18.07 1.53
N ASP A 319 -20.76 -19.31 1.58
CA ASP A 319 -20.02 -20.45 1.05
C ASP A 319 -20.13 -20.48 -0.48
N ASP A 320 -19.28 -19.71 -1.15
CA ASP A 320 -19.13 -19.64 -2.61
C ASP A 320 -17.96 -20.54 -3.06
N SER A 321 -17.95 -21.78 -2.56
CA SER A 321 -17.07 -22.82 -3.07
C SER A 321 -17.41 -23.07 -4.54
N GLY A 322 -16.77 -22.31 -5.45
CA GLY A 322 -16.92 -22.36 -6.92
C GLY A 322 -16.64 -23.71 -7.59
N LYS A 323 -16.50 -24.80 -6.81
CA LYS A 323 -16.55 -26.19 -7.25
C LYS A 323 -17.79 -26.93 -6.71
N ARG A 324 -18.94 -26.27 -6.66
CA ARG A 324 -20.21 -26.97 -6.43
C ARG A 324 -20.73 -27.53 -7.74
N ASP A 325 -20.93 -28.85 -7.75
CA ASP A 325 -21.64 -29.55 -8.82
C ASP A 325 -23.00 -28.86 -9.06
N PRO A 326 -23.31 -28.39 -10.29
CA PRO A 326 -24.60 -27.79 -10.63
C PRO A 326 -25.80 -28.68 -10.32
N LYS A 327 -25.58 -30.00 -10.17
CA LYS A 327 -26.62 -30.99 -9.86
C LYS A 327 -26.86 -31.20 -8.37
N ASN A 328 -25.96 -30.74 -7.50
CA ASN A 328 -26.10 -30.89 -6.05
C ASN A 328 -26.42 -29.53 -5.41
N LYS A 329 -27.69 -29.15 -5.48
CA LYS A 329 -28.27 -28.00 -4.76
C LYS A 329 -28.36 -28.29 -3.25
N GLU A 330 -27.27 -28.70 -2.61
CA GLU A 330 -27.24 -28.59 -1.16
C GLU A 330 -27.23 -27.11 -0.80
N GLN A 331 -28.27 -26.66 -0.09
CA GLN A 331 -28.30 -25.35 0.55
C GLN A 331 -26.97 -25.14 1.28
N SER A 332 -26.37 -23.96 1.16
CA SER A 332 -25.15 -23.63 1.89
C SER A 332 -25.34 -23.94 3.37
N ALA A 333 -24.28 -24.43 4.04
CA ALA A 333 -24.34 -24.76 5.47
C ALA A 333 -24.92 -23.60 6.30
N LEU A 334 -24.62 -22.35 5.90
CA LEU A 334 -25.16 -21.14 6.50
C LEU A 334 -26.67 -20.99 6.34
N LYS A 335 -27.23 -21.30 5.16
CA LYS A 335 -28.69 -21.26 4.96
C LYS A 335 -29.40 -22.31 5.81
N LYS A 336 -28.83 -23.51 5.95
CA LYS A 336 -29.35 -24.55 6.86
C LYS A 336 -29.30 -24.09 8.33
N LEU A 337 -28.22 -23.44 8.75
CA LEU A 337 -28.09 -22.89 10.11
C LEU A 337 -29.11 -21.78 10.39
N ASP A 338 -29.33 -20.86 9.44
CA ASP A 338 -30.33 -19.80 9.55
C ASP A 338 -31.76 -20.35 9.62
N GLU A 339 -32.10 -21.34 8.78
CA GLU A 339 -33.38 -22.06 8.82
C GLU A 339 -33.59 -22.78 10.17
N MET A 340 -32.55 -23.43 10.71
CA MET A 340 -32.61 -24.07 12.03
C MET A 340 -32.76 -23.04 13.16
N ALA A 341 -32.02 -21.94 13.12
CA ALA A 341 -32.11 -20.89 14.14
C ALA A 341 -33.50 -20.23 14.15
N SER A 342 -34.06 -19.98 12.98
CA SER A 342 -35.38 -19.35 12.80
C SER A 342 -36.54 -20.27 13.21
N SER A 343 -36.41 -21.59 13.02
CA SER A 343 -37.45 -22.57 13.34
C SER A 343 -37.41 -23.09 14.79
N THR A 344 -36.30 -22.93 15.49
CA THR A 344 -36.14 -23.33 16.88
C THR A 344 -36.88 -22.38 17.83
N GLU A 345 -37.67 -22.91 18.77
CA GLU A 345 -38.30 -22.12 19.85
C GLU A 345 -37.39 -21.89 21.06
N ASP A 346 -36.41 -22.79 21.28
CA ASP A 346 -35.42 -22.70 22.35
C ASP A 346 -34.46 -21.51 22.13
N LYS A 347 -34.57 -20.51 23.00
CA LYS A 347 -33.76 -19.29 22.95
C LYS A 347 -32.25 -19.59 23.03
N LYS A 348 -31.82 -20.51 23.88
CA LYS A 348 -30.40 -20.84 24.06
C LYS A 348 -29.84 -21.54 22.83
N LEU A 349 -30.60 -22.48 22.27
CA LEU A 349 -30.22 -23.15 21.03
C LEU A 349 -30.15 -22.16 19.85
N ARG A 350 -31.12 -21.23 19.75
CA ARG A 350 -31.11 -20.16 18.75
C ARG A 350 -29.85 -19.30 18.86
N GLU A 351 -29.48 -18.87 20.07
CA GLU A 351 -28.25 -18.09 20.31
C GLU A 351 -26.99 -18.89 19.93
N GLN A 352 -26.94 -20.19 20.22
CA GLN A 352 -25.83 -21.07 19.84
C GLN A 352 -25.70 -21.24 18.32
N LEU A 353 -26.82 -21.45 17.62
CA LEU A 353 -26.84 -21.58 16.16
C LEU A 353 -26.41 -20.27 15.48
N GLN A 354 -26.87 -19.12 15.98
CA GLN A 354 -26.46 -17.81 15.48
C GLN A 354 -24.98 -17.49 15.77
N ASN A 355 -24.43 -17.93 16.91
CA ASN A 355 -23.00 -17.84 17.17
C ASN A 355 -22.21 -18.69 16.16
N LEU A 356 -22.62 -19.94 15.96
CA LEU A 356 -21.98 -20.85 15.02
C LEU A 356 -22.03 -20.32 13.58
N GLU A 357 -23.16 -19.75 13.16
CA GLU A 357 -23.30 -19.10 11.86
C GLU A 357 -22.29 -17.95 11.71
N ARG A 358 -22.17 -17.06 12.70
CA ARG A 358 -21.19 -15.96 12.68
C ARG A 358 -19.75 -16.46 12.60
N ASP A 359 -19.40 -17.46 13.41
CA ASP A 359 -18.06 -18.06 13.42
C ASP A 359 -17.73 -18.72 12.07
N LEU A 360 -18.70 -19.41 11.47
CA LEU A 360 -18.55 -20.02 10.15
C LEU A 360 -18.41 -18.96 9.05
N ARG A 361 -19.19 -17.88 9.09
CA ARG A 361 -19.04 -16.75 8.15
C ARG A 361 -17.66 -16.11 8.26
N ALA A 362 -17.17 -15.85 9.48
CA ALA A 362 -15.83 -15.30 9.69
C ALA A 362 -14.74 -16.25 9.16
N THR A 363 -14.88 -17.55 9.39
CA THR A 363 -13.93 -18.56 8.88
C THR A 363 -13.95 -18.64 7.35
N ASN A 364 -15.14 -18.65 6.74
CA ASN A 364 -15.28 -18.66 5.29
C ASN A 364 -14.66 -17.41 4.65
N GLN A 365 -14.91 -16.24 5.26
CA GLN A 365 -14.33 -14.98 4.83
C GLN A 365 -12.79 -15.02 4.86
N GLN A 366 -12.21 -15.47 5.97
CA GLN A 366 -10.75 -15.61 6.10
C GLN A 366 -10.17 -16.57 5.05
N ASN A 367 -10.87 -17.67 4.77
CA ASN A 367 -10.45 -18.63 3.75
C ASN A 367 -10.52 -18.04 2.34
N GLU A 368 -11.52 -17.22 2.04
CA GLU A 368 -11.64 -16.50 0.78
C GLU A 368 -10.50 -15.49 0.61
N GLU A 369 -10.17 -14.72 1.64
CA GLU A 369 -9.05 -13.78 1.61
C GLU A 369 -7.70 -14.46 1.35
N ASN A 370 -7.44 -15.57 2.05
CA ASN A 370 -6.24 -16.38 1.84
C ASN A 370 -6.17 -16.93 0.40
N ARG A 371 -7.32 -17.34 -0.16
CA ARG A 371 -7.42 -17.80 -1.55
C ARG A 371 -7.15 -16.67 -2.53
N ASN A 372 -7.70 -15.48 -2.30
CA ASN A 372 -7.51 -14.30 -3.15
C ASN A 372 -6.03 -13.89 -3.17
N LEU A 373 -5.35 -13.93 -2.02
CA LEU A 373 -3.89 -13.71 -1.94
C LEU A 373 -3.10 -14.75 -2.75
N ALA A 374 -3.45 -16.03 -2.62
CA ALA A 374 -2.79 -17.11 -3.38
C ALA A 374 -3.00 -16.95 -4.90
N ILE A 375 -4.22 -16.59 -5.33
CA ILE A 375 -4.52 -16.28 -6.73
C ILE A 375 -3.63 -15.15 -7.23
N ARG A 376 -3.53 -14.04 -6.49
CA ARG A 376 -2.68 -12.90 -6.86
C ARG A 376 -1.21 -13.32 -6.96
N GLY A 377 -0.71 -14.14 -6.04
CA GLY A 377 0.65 -14.70 -6.13
C GLY A 377 0.87 -15.54 -7.39
N ASN A 378 -0.09 -16.39 -7.74
CA ASN A 378 -0.01 -17.24 -8.93
C ASN A 378 -0.11 -16.44 -10.24
N LEU A 379 -0.93 -15.39 -10.30
CA LEU A 379 -1.01 -14.49 -11.45
C LEU A 379 0.34 -13.78 -11.70
N GLU A 380 1.00 -13.31 -10.63
CA GLU A 380 2.32 -12.68 -10.73
C GLU A 380 3.41 -13.67 -11.14
N LEU A 381 3.38 -14.89 -10.59
CA LEU A 381 4.28 -15.97 -11.00
C LEU A 381 4.09 -16.30 -12.50
N GLY A 382 2.85 -16.43 -12.96
CA GLY A 382 2.52 -16.67 -14.35
C GLY A 382 3.06 -15.58 -15.29
N ALA A 383 2.88 -14.31 -14.92
CA ALA A 383 3.45 -13.17 -15.64
C ALA A 383 4.99 -13.26 -15.71
N PHE A 384 5.65 -13.54 -14.59
CA PHE A 384 7.11 -13.70 -14.54
C PHE A 384 7.61 -14.89 -15.38
N LEU A 385 6.91 -16.02 -15.37
CA LEU A 385 7.29 -17.16 -16.21
C LEU A 385 7.16 -16.83 -17.70
N CYS A 386 6.17 -16.01 -18.09
CA CYS A 386 6.05 -15.50 -19.45
C CYS A 386 7.23 -14.58 -19.83
N THR A 387 7.77 -13.77 -18.90
CA THR A 387 9.01 -13.01 -19.19
C THR A 387 10.19 -13.93 -19.43
N LYS A 388 10.33 -14.99 -18.63
CA LYS A 388 11.39 -15.98 -18.81
C LYS A 388 11.27 -16.74 -20.13
N LEU A 389 10.06 -17.11 -20.54
CA LEU A 389 9.82 -17.71 -21.85
C LEU A 389 10.24 -16.77 -22.97
N ALA A 390 9.92 -15.48 -22.83
CA ALA A 390 10.31 -14.46 -23.80
C ALA A 390 11.84 -14.33 -23.92
N ASP A 391 12.54 -14.22 -22.80
CA ASP A 391 14.00 -14.04 -22.77
C ASP A 391 14.75 -15.28 -23.28
N ASP A 392 14.44 -16.46 -22.74
CA ASP A 392 15.12 -17.70 -23.10
C ASP A 392 14.78 -18.12 -24.53
N GLY A 393 13.54 -17.87 -24.97
CA GLY A 393 13.13 -18.08 -26.37
C GLY A 393 13.92 -17.19 -27.33
N LYS A 394 14.11 -15.90 -27.01
CA LYS A 394 14.90 -15.00 -27.87
C LYS A 394 16.35 -15.44 -27.98
N PHE A 395 16.93 -15.86 -26.86
CA PHE A 395 18.28 -16.41 -26.86
C PHE A 395 18.36 -17.70 -27.69
N LEU A 396 17.37 -18.58 -27.59
CA LEU A 396 17.27 -19.78 -28.42
C LEU A 396 17.18 -19.44 -29.92
N ASN A 397 16.39 -18.42 -30.29
CA ASN A 397 16.27 -17.97 -31.69
C ASN A 397 17.60 -17.40 -32.23
N LEU A 398 18.35 -16.66 -31.39
CA LEU A 398 19.69 -16.18 -31.73
C LEU A 398 20.66 -17.35 -31.97
N LEU A 399 20.72 -18.32 -31.06
CA LEU A 399 21.58 -19.50 -31.22
C LEU A 399 21.20 -20.33 -32.44
N THR A 400 19.91 -20.48 -32.70
CA THR A 400 19.39 -21.15 -33.89
C THR A 400 19.88 -20.45 -35.16
N SER A 401 19.71 -19.12 -35.23
CA SER A 401 20.17 -18.30 -36.37
C SER A 401 21.69 -18.37 -36.57
N ILE A 402 22.48 -18.34 -35.50
CA ILE A 402 23.94 -18.48 -35.58
C ILE A 402 24.31 -19.85 -36.12
N TYR A 403 23.70 -20.92 -35.60
CA TYR A 403 23.98 -22.28 -36.03
C TYR A 403 23.64 -22.47 -37.51
N GLU A 404 22.44 -22.05 -37.93
CA GLU A 404 21.98 -22.16 -39.31
C GLU A 404 22.89 -21.39 -40.30
N ASN A 405 23.37 -20.21 -39.91
CA ASN A 405 24.23 -19.39 -40.77
C ASN A 405 25.71 -19.82 -40.79
N THR A 406 26.20 -20.53 -39.77
CA THR A 406 27.64 -20.86 -39.62
C THR A 406 27.98 -22.34 -39.75
N CYS A 407 26.97 -23.21 -39.71
CA CYS A 407 27.14 -24.67 -39.71
C CYS A 407 26.31 -25.33 -40.80
N ASP A 408 26.19 -24.67 -41.97
CA ASP A 408 25.51 -25.22 -43.13
C ASP A 408 26.22 -26.50 -43.63
N PRO A 409 25.53 -27.66 -43.63
CA PRO A 409 26.11 -28.93 -44.06
C PRO A 409 26.45 -28.97 -45.56
N SER A 410 26.03 -27.99 -46.36
CA SER A 410 26.38 -27.87 -47.78
C SER A 410 27.77 -27.25 -48.01
N ILE A 411 28.40 -26.69 -46.97
CA ILE A 411 29.72 -26.06 -47.04
C ILE A 411 30.78 -27.06 -46.52
N SER A 412 31.89 -27.21 -47.25
CA SER A 412 33.03 -28.00 -46.77
C SER A 412 33.74 -27.24 -45.64
N LEU A 413 33.59 -27.75 -44.41
CA LEU A 413 34.21 -27.18 -43.21
C LEU A 413 35.54 -27.88 -42.91
N ASP A 414 36.53 -27.13 -42.43
CA ASP A 414 37.75 -27.72 -41.87
C ASP A 414 37.47 -28.40 -40.51
N ALA A 415 38.48 -29.12 -39.99
CA ALA A 415 38.34 -29.89 -38.75
C ALA A 415 38.07 -29.01 -37.51
N GLU A 416 38.50 -27.75 -37.51
CA GLU A 416 38.29 -26.82 -36.39
C GLU A 416 36.87 -26.24 -36.43
N ALA A 417 36.41 -25.83 -37.62
CA ALA A 417 35.05 -25.39 -37.87
C ALA A 417 34.02 -26.49 -37.60
N SER A 418 34.31 -27.74 -37.98
CA SER A 418 33.45 -28.90 -37.66
C SER A 418 33.28 -29.09 -36.14
N LYS A 419 34.38 -29.07 -35.38
CA LYS A 419 34.33 -29.13 -33.90
C LYS A 419 33.62 -27.93 -33.27
N ALA A 420 33.76 -26.74 -33.86
CA ALA A 420 33.01 -25.57 -33.43
C ALA A 420 31.50 -25.74 -33.66
N CYS A 421 31.10 -26.34 -34.78
CA CYS A 421 29.70 -26.64 -35.07
C CYS A 421 29.11 -27.70 -34.15
N GLU A 422 29.85 -28.76 -33.79
CA GLU A 422 29.42 -29.73 -32.78
C GLU A 422 29.15 -29.05 -31.42
N ARG A 423 30.06 -28.17 -30.97
CA ARG A 423 29.88 -27.41 -29.72
C ARG A 423 28.68 -26.47 -29.78
N ARG A 424 28.47 -25.78 -30.90
CA ARG A 424 27.30 -24.91 -31.11
C ARG A 424 26.01 -25.73 -31.11
N LYS A 425 25.99 -26.90 -31.74
CA LYS A 425 24.84 -27.82 -31.75
C LYS A 425 24.49 -28.28 -30.34
N SER A 426 25.50 -28.72 -29.56
CA SER A 426 25.31 -29.09 -28.15
C SER A 426 24.71 -27.94 -27.34
N SER A 427 25.26 -26.72 -27.49
CA SER A 427 24.74 -25.54 -26.80
C SER A 427 23.30 -25.20 -27.22
N LEU A 428 22.98 -25.30 -28.51
CA LEU A 428 21.64 -25.09 -29.04
C LEU A 428 20.63 -26.09 -28.44
N ASP A 429 20.98 -27.38 -28.43
CA ASP A 429 20.12 -28.45 -27.92
C ASP A 429 19.90 -28.32 -26.41
N GLU A 430 20.93 -27.94 -25.65
CA GLU A 430 20.81 -27.61 -24.22
C GLU A 430 19.86 -26.43 -23.95
N ASN A 431 19.96 -25.36 -24.75
CA ASN A 431 19.07 -24.20 -24.61
C ASN A 431 17.62 -24.54 -25.01
N ARG A 432 17.43 -25.35 -26.05
CA ARG A 432 16.11 -25.85 -26.44
C ARG A 432 15.48 -26.64 -25.31
N ALA A 433 16.23 -27.57 -24.71
CA ALA A 433 15.77 -28.33 -23.56
C ALA A 433 15.45 -27.45 -22.33
N ARG A 434 16.15 -26.32 -22.14
CA ARG A 434 15.84 -25.34 -21.09
C ARG A 434 14.49 -24.65 -21.34
N VAL A 435 14.27 -24.15 -22.56
CA VAL A 435 12.99 -23.52 -22.96
C VAL A 435 11.83 -24.52 -22.84
N ASP A 436 12.01 -25.77 -23.29
CA ASP A 436 10.98 -26.81 -23.21
C ASP A 436 10.57 -27.13 -21.77
N LYS A 437 11.54 -27.18 -20.84
CA LYS A 437 11.31 -27.36 -19.40
C LYS A 437 10.56 -26.18 -18.80
N LEU A 438 10.95 -24.96 -19.17
CA LEU A 438 10.27 -23.74 -18.72
C LEU A 438 8.82 -23.68 -19.23
N ALA A 439 8.59 -24.02 -20.51
CA ALA A 439 7.25 -24.07 -21.10
C ALA A 439 6.38 -25.16 -20.44
N ALA A 440 6.98 -26.29 -20.03
CA ALA A 440 6.28 -27.30 -19.23
C ALA A 440 5.91 -26.77 -17.83
N TYR A 441 6.80 -26.03 -17.17
CA TYR A 441 6.51 -25.41 -15.88
C TYR A 441 5.39 -24.36 -15.98
N TYR A 442 5.42 -23.54 -17.04
CA TYR A 442 4.35 -22.59 -17.37
C TYR A 442 3.00 -23.30 -17.60
N ALA A 443 3.00 -24.39 -18.38
CA ALA A 443 1.80 -25.21 -18.60
C ALA A 443 1.23 -25.78 -17.30
N ASN A 444 2.11 -26.26 -16.41
CA ASN A 444 1.73 -26.79 -15.11
C ASN A 444 1.10 -25.70 -14.23
N ASN A 445 1.61 -24.47 -14.28
CA ASN A 445 1.00 -23.35 -13.55
C ASN A 445 -0.43 -23.06 -14.04
N LEU A 446 -0.66 -23.03 -15.37
CA LEU A 446 -2.01 -22.86 -15.95
C LEU A 446 -2.96 -23.98 -15.52
N ALA A 447 -2.48 -25.23 -15.55
CA ALA A 447 -3.24 -26.41 -15.16
C ALA A 447 -3.57 -26.42 -13.66
N GLN A 448 -2.62 -26.05 -12.81
CA GLN A 448 -2.82 -25.92 -11.37
C GLN A 448 -3.84 -24.83 -11.06
N ASN A 449 -3.76 -23.67 -11.71
CA ASN A 449 -4.74 -22.61 -11.53
C ASN A 449 -6.16 -23.06 -11.88
N GLN A 450 -6.36 -23.73 -13.02
CA GLN A 450 -7.66 -24.30 -13.39
C GLN A 450 -8.12 -25.38 -12.40
N ALA A 451 -7.19 -26.18 -11.89
CA ALA A 451 -7.50 -27.23 -10.93
C ALA A 451 -7.83 -26.67 -9.53
N LEU A 452 -7.34 -25.49 -9.17
CA LEU A 452 -7.51 -24.92 -7.82
C LEU A 452 -8.62 -23.86 -7.75
N TYR A 453 -8.87 -23.12 -8.83
CA TYR A 453 -9.69 -21.91 -8.80
C TYR A 453 -10.77 -21.92 -9.87
N ASP A 454 -11.91 -21.28 -9.56
CA ASP A 454 -12.93 -20.98 -10.56
C ASP A 454 -12.49 -19.79 -11.45
N ILE A 455 -12.93 -19.75 -12.70
CA ILE A 455 -12.58 -18.67 -13.63
C ILE A 455 -13.03 -17.30 -13.14
N THR A 456 -14.19 -17.21 -12.48
CA THR A 456 -14.72 -15.95 -11.94
C THR A 456 -13.87 -15.43 -10.78
N GLN A 457 -13.27 -16.34 -9.98
CA GLN A 457 -12.34 -15.99 -8.91
C GLN A 457 -11.04 -15.42 -9.48
N LEU A 458 -10.50 -16.05 -10.54
CA LEU A 458 -9.32 -15.54 -11.23
C LEU A 458 -9.59 -14.17 -11.86
N GLU A 459 -10.69 -14.02 -12.58
CA GLU A 459 -11.08 -12.80 -13.30
C GLU A 459 -11.19 -11.59 -12.36
N LYS A 460 -11.77 -11.76 -11.17
CA LYS A 460 -11.87 -10.69 -10.15
C LYS A 460 -10.50 -10.20 -9.66
N GLN A 461 -9.48 -11.06 -9.64
CA GLN A 461 -8.16 -10.73 -9.07
C GLN A 461 -7.17 -10.16 -10.09
N VAL A 462 -7.39 -10.36 -11.40
CA VAL A 462 -6.55 -9.78 -12.46
C VAL A 462 -6.46 -8.25 -12.36
N PRO A 463 -7.57 -7.47 -12.29
CA PRO A 463 -7.47 -6.01 -12.20
C PRO A 463 -6.82 -5.54 -10.88
N VAL A 464 -7.05 -6.25 -9.78
CA VAL A 464 -6.41 -5.95 -8.48
C VAL A 464 -4.89 -6.11 -8.59
N LYS A 465 -4.42 -7.24 -9.15
CA LYS A 465 -2.99 -7.47 -9.39
C LYS A 465 -2.41 -6.43 -10.36
N GLN A 466 -3.14 -6.06 -11.40
CA GLN A 466 -2.69 -5.01 -12.32
C GLN A 466 -2.47 -3.68 -11.59
N THR A 467 -3.41 -3.25 -10.73
CA THR A 467 -3.25 -2.05 -9.90
C THR A 467 -2.03 -2.12 -8.97
N GLU A 468 -1.76 -3.28 -8.36
CA GLU A 468 -0.55 -3.51 -7.55
C GLU A 468 0.73 -3.31 -8.38
N LEU A 469 0.78 -3.86 -9.61
CA LEU A 469 1.93 -3.73 -10.51
C LEU A 469 2.10 -2.29 -11.04
N GLU A 470 1.01 -1.60 -11.37
CA GLU A 470 1.02 -0.20 -11.84
C GLU A 470 1.59 0.74 -10.79
N SER A 471 1.28 0.45 -9.53
CA SER A 471 1.68 1.24 -8.37
C SER A 471 3.18 1.16 -8.11
N SER A 472 3.86 0.09 -8.50
CA SER A 472 5.30 -0.12 -8.27
C SER A 472 6.12 0.09 -9.56
N PRO A 473 6.98 1.13 -9.65
CA PRO A 473 7.76 1.40 -10.86
C PRO A 473 8.60 0.21 -11.34
N GLN A 474 9.18 -0.55 -10.41
CA GLN A 474 10.04 -1.70 -10.70
C GLN A 474 9.29 -2.92 -11.26
N ARG A 475 7.98 -3.03 -11.00
CA ARG A 475 7.13 -4.18 -11.39
C ARG A 475 6.18 -3.86 -12.54
N ARG A 476 6.11 -2.59 -12.96
CA ARG A 476 5.22 -2.12 -14.03
C ARG A 476 5.47 -2.82 -15.37
N ASN A 477 6.70 -3.27 -15.63
CA ASN A 477 7.07 -4.04 -16.81
C ASN A 477 6.40 -5.42 -16.90
N LEU A 478 5.86 -5.96 -15.79
CA LEU A 478 5.15 -7.24 -15.79
C LEU A 478 3.71 -7.15 -16.31
N ILE A 479 3.13 -5.95 -16.45
CA ILE A 479 1.72 -5.78 -16.83
C ILE A 479 1.36 -6.43 -18.17
N PRO A 480 2.12 -6.24 -19.28
CA PRO A 480 1.81 -6.89 -20.55
C PRO A 480 1.86 -8.42 -20.44
N PHE A 481 2.77 -8.94 -19.64
CA PHE A 481 2.93 -10.37 -19.39
C PHE A 481 1.80 -10.94 -18.53
N LEU A 482 1.29 -10.18 -17.55
CA LEU A 482 0.09 -10.54 -16.78
C LEU A 482 -1.12 -10.67 -17.70
N GLN A 483 -1.32 -9.73 -18.62
CA GLN A 483 -2.43 -9.76 -19.58
C GLN A 483 -2.32 -10.95 -20.54
N THR A 484 -1.11 -11.24 -21.02
CA THR A 484 -0.84 -12.40 -21.87
C THR A 484 -1.02 -13.71 -21.12
N PHE A 485 -0.53 -13.79 -19.89
CA PHE A 485 -0.75 -14.93 -19.01
C PHE A 485 -2.24 -15.19 -18.78
N TRP A 486 -3.01 -14.14 -18.50
CA TRP A 486 -4.45 -14.24 -18.33
C TRP A 486 -5.15 -14.76 -19.59
N SER A 487 -4.78 -14.25 -20.78
CA SER A 487 -5.29 -14.77 -22.05
C SER A 487 -4.97 -16.27 -22.24
N HIS A 488 -3.75 -16.70 -21.89
CA HIS A 488 -3.36 -18.10 -21.93
C HIS A 488 -4.19 -18.95 -20.96
N GLN A 489 -4.45 -18.44 -19.74
CA GLN A 489 -5.30 -19.10 -18.75
C GLN A 489 -6.74 -19.26 -19.24
N GLN A 490 -7.33 -18.23 -19.86
CA GLN A 490 -8.67 -18.30 -20.43
C GLN A 490 -8.75 -19.34 -21.56
N ALA A 491 -7.79 -19.32 -22.48
CA ALA A 491 -7.73 -20.29 -23.58
C ALA A 491 -7.53 -21.73 -23.06
N TYR A 492 -6.68 -21.91 -22.05
CA TYR A 492 -6.45 -23.22 -21.43
C TYR A 492 -7.70 -23.74 -20.72
N ILE A 493 -8.43 -22.90 -19.98
CA ILE A 493 -9.69 -23.28 -19.33
C ILE A 493 -10.74 -23.72 -20.38
N GLN A 494 -10.83 -23.01 -21.51
CA GLN A 494 -11.79 -23.32 -22.56
C GLN A 494 -11.47 -24.61 -23.34
N THR A 495 -10.18 -24.87 -23.58
CA THR A 495 -9.76 -25.93 -24.51
C THR A 495 -9.15 -27.15 -23.83
N GLY A 496 -8.58 -26.99 -22.63
CA GLY A 496 -7.77 -27.99 -21.94
C GLY A 496 -6.46 -28.35 -22.65
N ARG A 497 -6.05 -27.61 -23.70
CA ARG A 497 -4.93 -27.97 -24.57
C ARG A 497 -3.66 -27.21 -24.22
N ILE A 498 -2.56 -27.95 -24.13
CA ILE A 498 -1.22 -27.38 -23.99
C ILE A 498 -0.75 -26.85 -25.35
N SER A 499 -0.42 -25.55 -25.42
CA SER A 499 -0.01 -24.86 -26.65
C SER A 499 1.34 -24.15 -26.47
N LYS A 500 2.39 -24.93 -26.16
CA LYS A 500 3.72 -24.39 -25.74
C LYS A 500 4.31 -23.41 -26.74
N ASP A 501 4.32 -23.75 -28.03
CA ASP A 501 4.92 -22.90 -29.08
C ASP A 501 4.16 -21.57 -29.18
N THR A 502 2.83 -21.63 -29.18
CA THR A 502 1.99 -20.43 -29.19
C THR A 502 2.25 -19.54 -27.98
N TRP A 503 2.36 -20.12 -26.78
CA TRP A 503 2.66 -19.34 -25.57
C TRP A 503 4.06 -18.73 -25.59
N LEU A 504 5.05 -19.46 -26.13
CA LEU A 504 6.40 -18.95 -26.33
C LEU A 504 6.38 -17.75 -27.28
N ASP A 505 5.76 -17.89 -28.45
CA ASP A 505 5.68 -16.84 -29.47
C ASP A 505 5.00 -15.57 -28.96
N THR A 506 3.85 -15.70 -28.28
CA THR A 506 3.11 -14.55 -27.74
C THR A 506 3.86 -13.87 -26.60
N CYS A 507 4.51 -14.62 -25.71
CA CYS A 507 5.37 -14.05 -24.67
C CYS A 507 6.57 -13.30 -25.29
N GLN A 508 7.22 -13.88 -26.31
CA GLN A 508 8.35 -13.27 -27.02
C GLN A 508 7.97 -11.96 -27.74
N ALA A 509 6.75 -11.88 -28.29
CA ALA A 509 6.25 -10.71 -28.99
C ALA A 509 6.17 -9.46 -28.09
N LEU A 510 6.06 -9.63 -26.77
CA LEU A 510 5.99 -8.53 -25.80
C LEU A 510 7.36 -7.96 -25.41
N ALA A 511 8.40 -8.78 -25.44
CA ALA A 511 9.70 -8.34 -25.00
C ALA A 511 10.27 -7.31 -25.98
N PRO A 512 10.90 -6.22 -25.51
CA PRO A 512 11.37 -5.14 -26.38
C PRO A 512 12.25 -5.67 -27.50
N LYS A 513 12.05 -5.16 -28.72
CA LYS A 513 12.95 -5.46 -29.84
C LYS A 513 14.32 -4.90 -29.46
N THR A 514 15.29 -5.78 -29.23
CA THR A 514 16.69 -5.40 -29.09
C THR A 514 17.08 -4.64 -30.36
N ARG A 515 17.48 -3.37 -30.19
CA ARG A 515 18.03 -2.55 -31.27
C ARG A 515 19.39 -3.09 -31.72
#